data_AF-Q23R93-F1
#
_entry.id   AF-Q23R93-F1
#
_cell.length_a   1.000
_cell.length_b   1.000
_cell.length_c   1.000
_cell.angle_alpha   90.00
_cell.angle_beta   90.00
_cell.angle_gamma   90.00
#
_symmetry.space_group_name_H-M   'P 1'
#
loop_
_entity.id
_entity.type
_entity.pdbx_description
1 polymer ?
#
loop_
_entity_poly.entity_id
_entity_poly.type
_entity_poly.pdbx_seq_one_letter_code
_entity_poly.pdbx_strand_id
1 'polypeptide(L)'
;MTNKRFIKKNDSELFKQFCFEFNQQLDIQIQKLEQIRSVVYQCVHRQAKPLIDSQLNKDLKMINKYIEIMTEDDQKTIFQKTLITFYAYKNQFDSLNYLINTKLKEYSYYQTKPFSTNRKLYDNIVHKREILYNFYNSLSDCDSPCKIRDDVFKF
;
A
#
# COMPACT_ATOMS: atom_id res chain seq x y z
N MET A 1 28.96 -39.14 -16.60
CA MET A 1 29.06 -37.67 -16.51
C MET A 1 27.66 -37.09 -16.51
N THR A 2 27.18 -36.64 -15.35
CA THR A 2 25.82 -36.14 -15.12
C THR A 2 25.69 -34.72 -15.66
N ASN A 3 24.89 -34.55 -16.72
CA ASN A 3 24.50 -33.26 -17.27
C ASN A 3 23.58 -32.51 -16.28
N LYS A 4 24.15 -31.93 -15.23
CA LYS A 4 23.48 -30.90 -14.42
C LYS A 4 23.82 -29.52 -15.01
N ARG A 5 23.38 -29.26 -16.24
CA ARG A 5 23.25 -27.88 -16.73
C ARG A 5 22.08 -27.28 -15.96
N PHE A 6 22.36 -26.64 -14.83
CA PHE A 6 21.43 -25.66 -14.26
C PHE A 6 21.20 -24.62 -15.35
N ILE A 7 20.01 -24.61 -15.93
CA ILE A 7 19.57 -23.56 -16.84
C ILE A 7 19.58 -22.29 -16.01
N LYS A 8 20.55 -21.41 -16.27
CA LYS A 8 20.57 -20.05 -15.73
C LYS A 8 19.25 -19.42 -16.21
N LYS A 9 18.30 -19.19 -15.30
CA LYS A 9 17.03 -18.54 -15.65
C LYS A 9 17.37 -17.26 -16.39
N ASN A 10 16.87 -17.10 -17.61
CA ASN A 10 17.07 -15.88 -18.37
C ASN A 10 16.37 -14.71 -17.63
N ASP A 11 16.87 -13.50 -17.75
CA ASP A 11 16.39 -12.32 -17.01
C ASP A 11 14.88 -12.10 -17.14
N SER A 12 14.28 -12.50 -18.27
CA SER A 12 12.82 -12.45 -18.45
C SER A 12 12.05 -13.40 -17.52
N GLU A 13 12.58 -14.57 -17.18
CA GLU A 13 11.93 -15.52 -16.26
C GLU A 13 12.08 -15.05 -14.81
N LEU A 14 13.25 -14.49 -14.46
CA LEU A 14 13.47 -13.86 -13.16
C LEU A 14 12.53 -12.67 -12.97
N PHE A 15 12.38 -11.81 -13.98
CA PHE A 15 11.42 -10.71 -13.97
C PHE A 15 9.99 -11.18 -13.69
N LYS A 16 9.51 -12.21 -14.43
CA LYS A 16 8.17 -12.76 -14.21
C LYS A 16 8.00 -13.33 -12.81
N GLN A 17 9.01 -14.01 -12.28
CA GLN A 17 9.01 -14.55 -10.93
C GLN A 17 8.88 -13.42 -9.89
N PHE A 18 9.68 -12.36 -10.00
CA PHE A 18 9.56 -11.20 -9.12
C PHE A 18 8.20 -10.51 -9.25
N CYS A 19 7.70 -10.33 -10.47
CA CYS A 19 6.39 -9.76 -10.69
C CYS A 19 5.29 -10.57 -9.99
N PHE A 20 5.35 -11.89 -10.09
CA PHE A 20 4.40 -12.78 -9.44
C PHE A 20 4.47 -12.66 -7.91
N GLU A 21 5.67 -12.72 -7.35
CA GLU A 21 5.89 -12.61 -5.90
C GLU A 21 5.39 -11.26 -5.35
N PHE A 22 5.78 -10.15 -5.98
CA PHE A 22 5.35 -8.83 -5.55
C PHE A 22 3.84 -8.63 -5.73
N ASN A 23 3.26 -9.15 -6.81
CA ASN A 23 1.81 -9.08 -6.98
C ASN A 23 1.06 -9.78 -5.85
N GLN A 24 1.50 -10.99 -5.46
CA GLN A 24 0.89 -11.71 -4.34
C GLN A 24 1.04 -10.97 -3.01
N GLN A 25 2.23 -10.43 -2.74
CA GLN A 25 2.48 -9.68 -1.50
C GLN A 25 1.61 -8.41 -1.42
N LEU A 26 1.45 -7.69 -2.54
CA LEU A 26 0.56 -6.54 -2.62
C LEU A 26 -0.91 -6.93 -2.43
N ASP A 27 -1.37 -8.02 -3.06
CA ASP A 27 -2.73 -8.53 -2.90
C ASP A 27 -3.04 -8.86 -1.43
N ILE A 28 -2.12 -9.54 -0.74
CA ILE A 28 -2.26 -9.86 0.67
C ILE A 28 -2.35 -8.58 1.52
N GLN A 29 -1.55 -7.55 1.23
CA GLN A 29 -1.60 -6.29 1.96
C GLN A 29 -2.93 -5.56 1.75
N ILE A 30 -3.42 -5.50 0.51
CA ILE A 30 -4.72 -4.88 0.18
C ILE A 30 -5.84 -5.63 0.91
N GLN A 31 -5.88 -6.97 0.85
CA GLN A 31 -6.90 -7.77 1.51
C GLN A 31 -6.90 -7.56 3.03
N LYS A 32 -5.73 -7.58 3.68
CA LYS A 32 -5.61 -7.31 5.12
C LYS A 32 -6.15 -5.94 5.50
N LEU A 33 -5.82 -4.91 4.71
CA LEU A 33 -6.31 -3.55 4.91
C LEU A 33 -7.83 -3.45 4.73
N GLU A 34 -8.38 -4.04 3.66
CA GLU A 34 -9.82 -4.02 3.42
C GLU A 34 -10.58 -4.74 4.52
N GLN A 35 -10.07 -5.88 4.99
CA GLN A 35 -10.66 -6.64 6.09
C GLN A 35 -10.68 -5.84 7.39
N ILE A 36 -9.52 -5.33 7.84
CA ILE A 36 -9.44 -4.58 9.10
C ILE A 36 -10.31 -3.31 9.03
N ARG A 37 -10.30 -2.61 7.90
CA ARG A 37 -11.15 -1.42 7.69
C ARG A 37 -12.62 -1.79 7.70
N SER A 38 -13.02 -2.86 7.01
CA SER A 38 -14.42 -3.32 7.00
C SER A 38 -14.90 -3.61 8.42
N VAL A 39 -14.11 -4.34 9.22
CA VAL A 39 -14.46 -4.66 10.61
C VAL A 39 -14.58 -3.39 11.45
N VAL A 40 -13.60 -2.48 11.39
CA VAL A 40 -13.64 -1.21 12.13
C VAL A 40 -14.86 -0.38 11.76
N TYR A 41 -15.16 -0.26 10.46
CA TYR A 41 -16.29 0.53 9.97
C TYR A 41 -17.64 -0.11 10.35
N GLN A 42 -17.73 -1.44 10.38
CA GLN A 42 -18.91 -2.16 10.88
C GLN A 42 -19.14 -1.91 12.37
N CYS A 43 -18.09 -1.93 13.21
CA CYS A 43 -18.21 -1.64 14.64
C CYS A 43 -18.76 -0.24 14.92
N VAL A 44 -18.58 0.70 13.98
CA VAL A 44 -19.06 2.08 14.10
C VAL A 44 -20.33 2.35 13.27
N HIS A 45 -20.95 1.29 12.74
CA HIS A 45 -22.14 1.34 11.90
C HIS A 45 -22.03 2.30 10.71
N ARG A 46 -20.86 2.32 10.05
CA ARG A 46 -20.60 3.12 8.85
C ARG A 46 -20.14 2.24 7.70
N GLN A 47 -20.34 2.71 6.48
CA GLN A 47 -19.77 2.07 5.30
C GLN A 47 -18.34 2.58 5.08
N ALA A 48 -17.39 1.65 4.93
CA ALA A 48 -16.03 1.99 4.54
C ALA A 48 -16.02 2.48 3.08
N LYS A 49 -15.28 3.57 2.83
CA LYS A 49 -14.97 3.97 1.46
C LYS A 49 -14.01 2.95 0.82
N PRO A 50 -14.05 2.80 -0.52
CA PRO A 50 -13.05 2.03 -1.25
C PRO A 50 -11.63 2.44 -0.86
N LEU A 51 -10.70 1.48 -0.82
CA LEU A 51 -9.32 1.75 -0.37
C LEU A 51 -8.63 2.84 -1.21
N ILE A 52 -8.91 2.86 -2.52
CA ILE A 52 -8.40 3.85 -3.47
C ILE A 52 -8.78 5.30 -3.11
N ASP A 53 -9.92 5.51 -2.44
CA ASP A 53 -10.44 6.82 -2.04
C ASP A 53 -10.18 7.15 -0.56
N SER A 54 -9.39 6.30 0.10
CA SER A 54 -9.21 6.31 1.55
C SER A 54 -7.81 6.72 1.95
N GLN A 55 -7.66 7.20 3.19
CA GLN A 55 -6.38 7.67 3.73
C GLN A 55 -6.24 7.19 5.17
N LEU A 56 -5.05 6.70 5.53
CA LEU A 56 -4.77 6.17 6.86
C LEU A 56 -5.11 7.19 7.95
N ASN A 57 -4.68 8.45 7.78
CA ASN A 57 -4.94 9.51 8.76
C ASN A 57 -6.44 9.71 9.06
N LYS A 58 -7.32 9.50 8.08
CA LYS A 58 -8.78 9.60 8.30
C LYS A 58 -9.28 8.44 9.16
N ASP A 59 -8.81 7.23 8.88
CA ASP A 59 -9.17 6.04 9.64
C ASP A 59 -8.62 6.13 11.08
N LEU A 60 -7.38 6.57 11.27
CA LEU A 60 -6.78 6.79 12.59
C LEU A 60 -7.54 7.84 13.40
N LYS A 61 -7.88 8.99 12.78
CA LYS A 61 -8.68 10.03 13.43
C LYS A 61 -10.05 9.52 13.85
N MET A 62 -10.70 8.71 13.02
CA MET A 62 -11.97 8.10 13.36
C MET A 62 -11.81 7.15 14.56
N ILE A 63 -10.85 6.22 14.52
CA ILE A 63 -10.62 5.25 15.59
C ILE A 63 -10.30 5.96 16.92
N ASN A 64 -9.44 6.97 16.91
CA ASN A 64 -9.11 7.74 18.12
C ASN A 64 -10.35 8.41 18.73
N LYS A 65 -11.21 9.04 17.91
CA LYS A 65 -12.48 9.61 18.39
C LYS A 65 -13.38 8.56 19.03
N TYR A 66 -13.40 7.33 18.49
CA TYR A 66 -14.18 6.25 19.07
C TYR A 66 -13.60 5.77 20.41
N ILE A 67 -12.28 5.68 20.54
CA ILE A 67 -11.62 5.34 21.80
C ILE A 67 -11.96 6.36 22.90
N GLU A 68 -11.98 7.65 22.57
CA GLU A 68 -12.24 8.74 23.52
C GLU A 68 -13.64 8.67 24.15
N ILE A 69 -14.66 8.30 23.36
CA ILE A 69 -16.06 8.24 23.82
C ILE A 69 -16.45 6.87 24.41
N MET A 70 -15.58 5.88 24.30
CA MET A 70 -15.85 4.52 24.73
C MET A 70 -15.72 4.39 26.25
N THR A 71 -16.62 3.63 26.88
CA THR A 71 -16.60 3.42 28.33
C THR A 71 -15.92 2.10 28.72
N GLU A 72 -15.96 1.10 27.84
CA GLU A 72 -15.45 -0.25 28.11
C GLU A 72 -13.96 -0.37 27.76
N ASP A 73 -13.13 -0.75 28.74
CA ASP A 73 -11.67 -0.75 28.60
C ASP A 73 -11.14 -1.88 27.70
N ASP A 74 -11.83 -3.02 27.65
CA ASP A 74 -11.48 -4.13 26.75
C ASP A 74 -11.63 -3.70 25.29
N GLN A 75 -12.72 -3.01 24.96
CA GLN A 75 -12.95 -2.47 23.61
C GLN A 75 -11.92 -1.40 23.26
N LYS A 76 -11.60 -0.48 24.18
CA LYS A 76 -10.52 0.51 23.98
C LYS A 76 -9.20 -0.18 23.63
N THR A 77 -8.86 -1.24 24.36
CA THR A 77 -7.64 -2.01 24.14
C THR A 77 -7.63 -2.63 22.73
N ILE A 78 -8.76 -3.15 22.25
CA ILE A 78 -8.88 -3.69 20.88
C ILE A 78 -8.66 -2.58 19.84
N PHE A 79 -9.27 -1.41 19.99
CA PHE A 79 -9.07 -0.30 19.06
C PHE A 79 -7.64 0.25 19.09
N GLN A 80 -7.01 0.32 20.27
CA GLN A 80 -5.60 0.68 20.39
C GLN A 80 -4.67 -0.31 19.67
N LYS A 81 -4.91 -1.62 19.84
CA LYS A 81 -4.18 -2.67 19.07
C LYS A 81 -4.42 -2.56 17.57
N THR A 82 -5.62 -2.14 17.17
CA THR A 82 -5.97 -1.89 15.77
C THR A 82 -5.13 -0.75 15.18
N LEU A 83 -4.94 0.35 15.92
CA LEU A 83 -4.03 1.44 15.51
C LEU A 83 -2.59 0.92 15.31
N ILE A 84 -2.08 0.13 16.25
CA ILE A 84 -0.74 -0.48 16.16
C ILE A 84 -0.64 -1.37 14.92
N THR A 85 -1.70 -2.13 14.62
CA THR A 85 -1.75 -3.02 13.45
C THR A 85 -1.65 -2.23 12.14
N PHE A 86 -2.32 -1.08 12.02
CA PHE A 86 -2.19 -0.22 10.84
C PHE A 86 -0.74 0.25 10.63
N TYR A 87 -0.03 0.64 11.69
CA TYR A 87 1.38 1.03 11.59
C TYR A 87 2.27 -0.17 11.21
N ALA A 88 1.99 -1.35 11.75
CA ALA A 88 2.70 -2.57 11.38
C ALA A 88 2.53 -2.90 9.89
N TYR A 89 1.31 -2.75 9.35
CA TYR A 89 1.04 -2.95 7.92
C TYR A 89 1.73 -1.88 7.06
N LYS A 90 1.78 -0.63 7.52
CA LYS A 90 2.55 0.43 6.85
C LYS A 90 4.03 0.05 6.75
N ASN A 91 4.65 -0.39 7.84
CA ASN A 91 6.07 -0.79 7.84
C ASN A 91 6.35 -1.98 6.90
N GLN A 92 5.43 -2.95 6.85
CA GLN A 92 5.50 -4.05 5.89
C GLN A 92 5.41 -3.54 4.45
N PHE A 93 4.49 -2.62 4.18
CA PHE A 93 4.37 -1.98 2.87
C PHE A 93 5.61 -1.17 2.50
N ASP A 94 6.19 -0.40 3.42
CA ASP A 94 7.39 0.40 3.15
C ASP A 94 8.58 -0.50 2.77
N SER A 95 8.73 -1.62 3.47
CA SER A 95 9.75 -2.64 3.14
C SER A 95 9.51 -3.25 1.76
N LEU A 96 8.25 -3.58 1.43
CA LEU A 96 7.86 -4.10 0.12
C LEU A 96 8.08 -3.07 -1.00
N ASN A 97 7.70 -1.82 -0.77
CA ASN A 97 7.85 -0.72 -1.70
C ASN A 97 9.34 -0.47 -2.01
N TYR A 98 10.20 -0.54 -0.99
CA TYR A 98 11.65 -0.49 -1.19
C TYR A 98 12.15 -1.64 -2.08
N LEU A 99 11.73 -2.88 -1.82
CA LEU A 99 12.10 -4.04 -2.63
C LEU A 99 11.61 -3.94 -4.09
N ILE A 100 10.40 -3.44 -4.32
CA ILE A 100 9.88 -3.20 -5.67
C ILE A 100 10.73 -2.15 -6.39
N ASN A 101 11.05 -1.04 -5.71
CA ASN A 101 11.82 0.05 -6.32
C ASN A 101 13.29 -0.29 -6.57
N THR A 102 13.86 -1.23 -5.81
CA THR A 102 15.24 -1.70 -5.99
C THR A 102 15.28 -2.87 -6.96
N LYS A 103 14.63 -4.00 -6.62
CA LYS A 103 14.73 -5.23 -7.39
C LYS A 103 13.93 -5.18 -8.69
N LEU A 104 12.68 -4.72 -8.68
CA LEU A 104 11.84 -4.79 -9.89
C LEU A 104 12.18 -3.71 -10.91
N LYS A 105 12.56 -2.51 -10.43
CA LYS A 105 12.89 -1.37 -11.29
C LYS A 105 14.10 -1.66 -12.17
N GLU A 106 15.13 -2.33 -11.65
CA GLU A 106 16.33 -2.72 -12.39
C GLU A 106 16.03 -3.57 -13.63
N TYR A 107 15.14 -4.56 -13.51
CA TYR A 107 14.76 -5.43 -14.63
C TYR A 107 13.70 -4.80 -15.55
N SER A 108 12.92 -3.82 -15.07
CA SER A 108 11.81 -3.24 -15.82
C SER A 108 12.28 -2.54 -17.11
N TYR A 109 13.39 -1.80 -17.08
CA TYR A 109 13.88 -1.02 -18.22
C TYR A 109 14.15 -1.88 -19.47
N TYR A 110 14.68 -3.09 -19.29
CA TYR A 110 15.05 -3.98 -20.39
C TYR A 110 13.93 -4.99 -20.76
N GLN A 111 12.99 -5.26 -19.85
CA GLN A 111 12.00 -6.33 -20.02
C GLN A 111 10.57 -5.82 -20.32
N THR A 112 10.31 -4.51 -20.26
CA THR A 112 8.99 -3.93 -20.56
C THR A 112 8.94 -3.29 -21.93
N LYS A 113 9.03 -4.08 -22.99
CA LYS A 113 8.69 -3.59 -24.34
C LYS A 113 7.22 -3.12 -24.37
N PRO A 114 6.88 -2.08 -25.14
CA PRO A 114 5.49 -1.62 -25.30
C PRO A 114 4.55 -2.78 -25.65
N PHE A 115 3.35 -2.77 -25.07
CA PHE A 115 2.27 -3.76 -25.30
C PHE A 115 2.60 -5.23 -24.96
N SER A 116 3.70 -5.50 -24.26
CA SER A 116 4.08 -6.86 -23.85
C SER A 116 3.33 -7.35 -22.60
N THR A 117 3.21 -8.67 -22.46
CA THR A 117 2.68 -9.30 -21.23
C THR A 117 3.47 -8.89 -19.99
N ASN A 118 4.80 -8.77 -20.12
CA ASN A 118 5.68 -8.31 -19.05
C ASN A 118 5.33 -6.88 -18.61
N ARG A 119 4.99 -6.00 -19.55
CA ARG A 119 4.53 -4.64 -19.24
C ARG A 119 3.22 -4.66 -18.46
N LYS A 120 2.23 -5.45 -18.88
CA LYS A 120 0.94 -5.56 -18.16
C LYS A 120 1.11 -6.08 -16.73
N LEU A 121 1.99 -7.06 -16.52
CA LEU A 121 2.31 -7.57 -15.17
C LEU A 121 2.93 -6.47 -14.30
N TYR A 122 3.86 -5.70 -14.86
CA TYR A 122 4.48 -4.58 -14.18
C TYR A 122 3.48 -3.47 -13.83
N ASP A 123 2.65 -3.05 -14.80
CA ASP A 123 1.67 -1.99 -14.61
C ASP A 123 0.66 -2.35 -13.51
N ASN A 124 0.27 -3.62 -13.41
CA ASN A 124 -0.60 -4.10 -12.34
C ASN A 124 0.06 -3.99 -10.94
N ILE A 125 1.36 -4.28 -10.83
CA ILE A 125 2.12 -4.11 -9.58
C ILE A 125 2.22 -2.63 -9.22
N VAL A 126 2.52 -1.78 -10.21
CA VAL A 126 2.59 -0.32 -10.02
C VAL A 126 1.26 0.22 -9.52
N HIS A 127 0.16 -0.18 -10.16
CA HIS A 127 -1.18 0.26 -9.77
C HIS A 127 -1.54 -0.14 -8.32
N LYS A 128 -1.32 -1.41 -7.93
CA LYS A 128 -1.59 -1.87 -6.55
C LYS A 128 -0.71 -1.16 -5.53
N ARG A 129 0.56 -0.95 -5.87
CA ARG A 129 1.50 -0.19 -5.05
C ARG A 129 1.03 1.26 -4.87
N GLU A 130 0.53 1.90 -5.92
CA GLU A 130 -0.01 3.27 -5.86
C GLU A 130 -1.24 3.37 -4.95
N ILE A 131 -2.16 2.40 -5.00
CA ILE A 131 -3.31 2.35 -4.08
C ILE A 131 -2.83 2.36 -2.62
N LEU A 132 -1.90 1.45 -2.28
CA LEU A 132 -1.35 1.36 -0.94
C LEU A 132 -0.55 2.61 -0.56
N TYR A 133 0.27 3.13 -1.47
CA TYR A 133 1.07 4.33 -1.23
C TYR A 133 0.19 5.54 -0.95
N ASN A 134 -0.88 5.74 -1.74
CA ASN A 134 -1.82 6.84 -1.54
C ASN A 134 -2.58 6.71 -0.22
N PHE A 135 -2.96 5.48 0.17
CA PHE A 135 -3.59 5.23 1.45
C PHE A 135 -2.66 5.61 2.62
N TYR A 136 -1.39 5.17 2.60
CA TYR A 136 -0.46 5.36 3.72
C TYR A 136 0.22 6.74 3.75
N ASN A 137 0.49 7.32 2.59
CA ASN A 137 1.36 8.49 2.42
C ASN A 137 0.65 9.66 1.73
N SER A 138 -0.68 9.66 1.68
CA SER A 138 -1.46 10.80 1.20
C SER A 138 -0.89 12.13 1.73
N LEU A 139 -0.46 12.99 0.80
CA LEU A 139 0.23 14.27 0.94
C LEU A 139 -0.59 15.38 1.63
N SER A 140 -1.43 15.04 2.61
CA SER A 140 -1.97 16.04 3.54
C SER A 140 -0.92 16.56 4.54
N ASP A 141 0.24 15.90 4.65
CA ASP A 141 1.30 16.23 5.62
C ASP A 141 2.69 16.53 5.00
N CYS A 142 2.79 16.73 3.69
CA CYS A 142 3.99 17.36 3.11
C CYS A 142 3.54 18.66 2.45
N ASP A 143 4.14 19.76 2.88
CA ASP A 143 4.04 21.06 2.24
C ASP A 143 4.13 20.92 0.71
N SER A 144 2.98 21.01 0.05
CA SER A 144 2.94 21.41 -1.34
C SER A 144 3.63 22.79 -1.41
N PRO A 145 4.60 23.00 -2.31
CA PRO A 145 5.19 24.32 -2.53
C PRO A 145 4.15 25.35 -3.07
N CYS A 146 2.89 24.95 -3.23
CA CYS A 146 1.77 25.81 -3.58
C CYS A 146 0.80 26.08 -2.40
N LYS A 147 1.31 26.27 -1.17
CA LYS A 147 0.63 27.22 -0.27
C LYS A 147 0.81 28.61 -0.89
N ILE A 148 -0.07 28.92 -1.84
CA ILE A 148 -0.35 30.28 -2.26
C ILE A 148 -0.63 31.03 -0.97
N ARG A 149 0.30 31.91 -0.62
CA ARG A 149 0.13 32.91 0.41
C ARG A 149 -1.19 33.64 0.14
N ASP A 150 -2.13 33.60 1.06
CA ASP A 150 -3.39 34.36 0.96
C ASP A 150 -3.12 35.88 0.86
N ASP A 151 -1.89 36.30 1.17
CA ASP A 151 -1.31 37.63 0.97
C ASP A 151 -0.97 37.97 -0.50
N VAL A 152 -1.11 37.05 -1.46
CA VAL A 152 -0.88 37.28 -2.91
C VAL A 152 -2.17 37.61 -3.68
N PHE A 153 -3.36 37.27 -3.15
CA PHE A 153 -4.63 37.65 -3.74
C PHE A 153 -5.31 38.75 -2.91
N LYS A 154 -4.70 39.94 -2.89
CA LYS A 154 -5.44 41.18 -2.67
C LYS A 154 -5.73 41.80 -4.03
N PHE A 155 -6.98 41.66 -4.47
CA PHE A 155 -7.61 42.55 -5.43
C PHE A 155 -8.65 43.39 -4.69
#